data_AF-A0AAV1Y4B4-F1
#
_entry.id   AF-A0AAV1Y4B4-F1
#
_cell.length_a   1.000
_cell.length_b   1.000
_cell.length_c   1.000
_cell.angle_alpha   90.00
_cell.angle_beta   90.00
_cell.angle_gamma   90.00
#
_symmetry.space_group_name_H-M   'P 1'
#
loop_
_entity.id
_entity.type
_entity.pdbx_description
1 polymer ?
#
loop_
_entity_poly.entity_id
_entity_poly.type
_entity_poly.pdbx_seq_one_letter_code
_entity_poly.pdbx_strand_id
1 'polypeptide(L)'
;MLSFLFDDLGVPQDYRHVEGFGVNTYTLIKKAGKAHYVKYSSFTGNPPCIIEKENNLKQPGERYRSLAPDRQERFIRRWADPSLGQKIASDLNLRPSI
;
A
#
# COMPACT_ATOMS: atom_id res chain seq x y z
N MET A 1 -5.13 -10.60 1.17
CA MET A 1 -4.45 -10.14 -0.06
C MET A 1 -3.83 -8.77 0.15
N LEU A 2 -4.59 -7.79 0.67
CA LEU A 2 -4.06 -6.45 0.98
C LEU A 2 -2.91 -6.44 2.00
N SER A 3 -2.97 -7.30 3.02
CA SER A 3 -1.89 -7.49 3.99
C SER A 3 -0.57 -7.87 3.31
N PHE A 4 -0.59 -8.92 2.49
CA PHE A 4 0.58 -9.41 1.77
C PHE A 4 1.21 -8.39 0.80
N LEU A 5 0.43 -7.44 0.30
CA LEU A 5 0.92 -6.38 -0.59
C LEU A 5 1.75 -5.33 0.17
N PHE A 6 1.35 -5.00 1.41
CA PHE A 6 2.06 -4.05 2.25
C PHE A 6 3.14 -4.68 3.10
N ASP A 7 3.10 -6.00 3.28
CA ASP A 7 4.18 -6.80 3.85
C ASP A 7 5.40 -6.85 2.92
N ASP A 8 6.49 -7.39 3.43
CA ASP A 8 7.77 -7.47 2.71
C ASP A 8 7.73 -8.42 1.50
N LEU A 9 6.76 -9.33 1.47
CA LEU A 9 6.49 -10.21 0.32
C LEU A 9 5.88 -9.47 -0.88
N GLY A 10 5.36 -8.25 -0.68
CA GLY A 10 4.72 -7.44 -1.72
C GLY A 10 5.69 -6.64 -2.60
N VAL A 11 6.95 -6.49 -2.17
CA VAL A 11 8.01 -5.80 -2.93
C VAL A 11 9.21 -6.73 -3.08
N PRO A 12 9.10 -7.76 -3.93
CA PRO A 12 10.20 -8.69 -4.13
C PRO A 12 11.36 -8.01 -4.84
N GLN A 13 12.59 -8.38 -4.45
CA GLN A 13 13.80 -7.86 -5.11
C GLN A 13 13.95 -8.38 -6.54
N ASP A 14 13.67 -9.67 -6.73
CA ASP A 14 13.83 -10.41 -7.99
C ASP A 14 12.78 -11.53 -8.05
N TYR A 15 12.26 -11.86 -9.24
CA TYR A 15 11.29 -12.96 -9.45
C TYR A 15 11.81 -14.37 -9.13
N ARG A 16 13.11 -14.52 -8.86
CA ARG A 16 13.76 -15.83 -8.58
C ARG A 16 13.72 -16.22 -7.10
N HIS A 17 13.25 -15.32 -6.25
CA HIS A 17 13.21 -15.48 -4.79
C HIS A 17 11.78 -15.37 -4.24
N VAL A 18 10.77 -15.37 -5.13
CA VAL A 18 9.37 -15.36 -4.72
C VAL A 18 8.81 -16.78 -4.73
N GLU A 19 7.98 -17.07 -3.74
CA GLU A 19 7.13 -18.24 -3.72
C GLU A 19 5.85 -17.94 -4.50
N GLY A 20 5.46 -18.84 -5.39
CA GLY A 20 4.24 -18.70 -6.18
C GLY A 20 3.13 -19.57 -5.61
N PHE A 21 1.98 -18.98 -5.26
CA PHE A 21 0.82 -19.75 -4.80
C PHE A 21 -0.32 -19.68 -5.82
N GLY A 22 -0.87 -20.84 -6.17
CA GLY A 22 -2.13 -20.95 -6.88
C GLY A 22 -3.25 -20.44 -5.99
N VAL A 23 -3.76 -19.25 -6.31
CA VAL A 23 -4.81 -18.58 -5.51
C VAL A 23 -6.05 -19.47 -5.43
N ASN A 24 -6.43 -20.07 -6.55
CA ASN A 24 -7.62 -20.89 -6.68
C ASN A 24 -7.33 -22.37 -6.43
N THR A 25 -8.33 -23.09 -5.92
CA THR A 25 -8.35 -24.56 -5.85
C THR A 25 -8.74 -25.14 -7.19
N TYR A 26 -7.91 -26.06 -7.68
CA TYR A 26 -8.13 -26.79 -8.94
C TYR A 26 -8.58 -28.21 -8.65
N THR A 27 -9.26 -28.83 -9.62
CA THR A 27 -9.66 -30.24 -9.52
C THR A 27 -8.89 -31.07 -10.54
N LEU A 28 -8.11 -32.04 -10.07
CA LEU A 28 -7.46 -33.04 -10.89
C LEU A 28 -8.35 -34.26 -11.04
N ILE A 29 -8.65 -34.64 -12.29
CA ILE A 29 -9.45 -35.82 -12.60
C ILE A 29 -8.49 -36.92 -13.04
N LYS A 30 -8.43 -38.02 -12.27
CA LYS A 30 -7.66 -39.21 -12.65
C LYS A 30 -8.39 -39.99 -13.74
N LYS A 31 -7.68 -40.87 -14.47
CA LYS A 31 -8.25 -41.75 -15.51
C LYS A 31 -9.45 -42.58 -15.03
N ALA A 32 -9.54 -42.87 -13.73
CA ALA A 32 -10.67 -43.54 -13.08
C ALA A 32 -11.87 -42.63 -12.75
N GLY A 33 -11.89 -41.38 -13.23
CA GLY A 33 -12.99 -40.42 -13.00
C GLY A 33 -13.02 -39.79 -11.60
N LYS A 34 -12.08 -40.13 -10.71
CA LYS A 34 -12.04 -39.59 -9.34
C LYS A 34 -11.43 -38.18 -9.33
N ALA A 35 -12.20 -37.22 -8.82
CA ALA A 35 -11.81 -35.83 -8.64
C ALA A 35 -10.97 -35.63 -7.37
N HIS A 36 -9.86 -34.92 -7.48
CA HIS A 36 -8.98 -34.56 -6.38
C HIS A 36 -8.77 -33.05 -6.37
N TYR A 37 -9.09 -32.39 -5.26
CA TYR A 37 -8.83 -30.96 -5.10
C TYR A 37 -7.37 -30.71 -4.78
N VAL A 38 -6.74 -29.82 -5.54
CA VAL A 38 -5.32 -29.49 -5.44
C VAL A 38 -5.14 -27.98 -5.43
N LYS A 39 -4.23 -27.52 -4.58
CA LYS A 39 -3.72 -26.15 -4.59
C LYS A 39 -2.26 -26.20 -4.99
N TYR A 40 -1.89 -25.44 -6.02
CA TYR A 40 -0.52 -25.45 -6.53
C TYR A 40 0.35 -24.48 -5.74
N SER A 41 1.60 -24.87 -5.51
CA SER A 41 2.63 -24.04 -4.90
C SER A 41 3.93 -24.24 -5.68
N SER A 42 4.56 -23.13 -6.06
CA SER A 42 5.82 -23.08 -6.79
C SER A 42 6.90 -22.56 -5.85
N PHE A 43 7.86 -23.42 -5.51
CA PHE A 43 8.99 -23.07 -4.68
C PHE A 43 10.24 -22.90 -5.55
N THR A 44 10.88 -21.75 -5.46
CA THR A 44 12.09 -21.40 -6.22
C THR A 44 13.38 -21.92 -5.58
N GLY A 45 13.31 -22.43 -4.34
CA GLY A 45 14.45 -23.04 -3.62
C GLY A 45 15.46 -22.05 -3.05
N ASN A 46 15.37 -20.77 -3.43
CA ASN A 46 16.19 -19.70 -2.87
C ASN A 46 15.44 -19.01 -1.71
N PRO A 47 16.14 -18.52 -0.68
CA PRO A 47 15.51 -17.76 0.40
C PRO A 47 14.89 -16.46 -0.15
N PRO A 48 13.78 -15.97 0.44
CA PRO A 48 13.16 -14.73 0.02
C PRO A 48 14.11 -13.55 0.29
N CYS A 49 14.53 -12.87 -0.79
CA CYS A 49 15.28 -11.63 -0.70
C CYS A 49 14.31 -10.44 -0.78
N ILE A 50 14.32 -9.63 0.28
CA ILE A 50 13.46 -8.46 0.46
C ILE A 50 14.35 -7.22 0.32
N ILE A 51 13.92 -6.25 -0.49
CA ILE A 51 14.57 -4.93 -0.56
C ILE A 51 14.25 -4.19 0.75
N GLU A 52 15.25 -3.62 1.41
CA GLU A 52 15.02 -2.75 2.57
C GLU A 52 14.12 -1.57 2.16
N LYS A 53 12.93 -1.48 2.76
CA LYS A 53 11.99 -0.39 2.50
C LYS A 53 12.50 0.90 3.16
N GLU A 54 12.70 1.95 2.35
CA GLU A 54 12.75 3.31 2.89
C GLU A 54 11.39 3.66 3.52
N ASN A 55 11.39 3.97 4.82
CA ASN A 55 10.18 4.32 5.55
C ASN A 55 9.75 5.77 5.24
N ASN A 56 9.14 5.97 4.07
CA ASN A 56 8.60 7.26 3.62
C ASN A 56 7.38 7.74 4.44
N LEU A 57 6.89 6.93 5.39
CA LEU A 57 5.82 7.30 6.32
C LEU A 57 6.33 8.02 7.58
N LYS A 58 7.63 7.92 7.91
CA LYS A 58 8.24 8.74 8.96
C LYS A 58 8.28 10.22 8.57
N GLN A 59 8.59 10.51 7.31
CA GLN A 59 8.72 11.87 6.79
C GLN A 59 7.49 12.77 7.05
N PRO A 60 6.24 12.37 6.74
CA PRO A 60 5.08 13.24 7.00
C PRO A 60 4.79 13.42 8.48
N GLY A 61 4.97 12.39 9.31
CA GLY A 61 4.72 12.45 10.75
C GLY A 61 5.76 13.29 11.51
N GLU A 62 7.04 13.09 11.21
CA GLU A 62 8.14 13.88 11.77
C GLU A 62 8.09 15.33 11.27
N ARG A 63 7.81 15.54 9.97
CA ARG A 63 7.61 16.88 9.42
C ARG A 63 6.44 17.59 10.09
N TYR A 64 5.32 16.92 10.32
CA TYR A 64 4.19 17.50 11.06
C TYR A 64 4.58 17.91 12.48
N ARG A 65 5.26 17.03 13.23
CA ARG A 65 5.74 17.30 14.60
C ARG A 65 6.76 18.45 14.67
N SER A 66 7.52 18.67 13.60
CA SER A 66 8.47 19.79 13.48
C SER A 66 7.83 21.14 13.12
N LEU A 67 6.55 21.17 12.71
CA LEU A 67 5.83 22.42 12.44
C LEU A 67 5.60 23.17 13.75
N ALA A 68 5.64 24.51 13.69
CA ALA A 68 5.22 25.35 14.80
C ALA A 68 3.76 25.04 15.22
N PRO A 69 3.41 25.14 16.52
CA PRO A 69 2.09 24.70 17.02
C PRO A 69 0.90 25.38 16.33
N ASP A 70 1.05 26.66 16.00
CA ASP A 70 0.06 27.46 15.28
C ASP A 70 -0.16 26.98 13.83
N ARG A 71 0.88 26.43 13.20
CA ARG A 71 0.82 25.84 11.86
C ARG A 71 0.19 24.44 11.88
N GLN A 72 0.43 23.67 12.94
CA GLN A 72 -0.22 22.36 13.15
C GLN A 72 -1.74 22.53 13.31
N GLU A 73 -2.17 23.52 14.09
CA GLU A 73 -3.59 23.79 14.32
C GLU A 73 -4.31 24.26 13.05
N ARG A 74 -3.69 25.17 12.28
CA ARG A 74 -4.23 25.59 10.98
C ARG A 74 -4.30 24.44 9.97
N PHE A 75 -3.31 23.55 10.00
CA PHE A 75 -3.30 22.35 9.16
C PHE A 75 -4.45 21.41 9.54
N ILE A 76 -4.68 21.12 10.82
CA ILE A 76 -5.81 20.29 11.26
C ILE A 76 -7.14 20.95 10.89
N ARG A 77 -7.33 22.24 11.20
CA ARG A 77 -8.57 22.97 10.88
C ARG A 77 -8.90 22.97 9.39
N ARG A 78 -7.88 22.98 8.52
CA ARG A 78 -8.04 22.87 7.06
C ARG A 78 -8.65 21.53 6.61
N TRP A 79 -8.37 20.45 7.33
CA TRP A 79 -8.92 19.13 7.05
C TRP A 79 -10.25 18.87 7.77
N ALA A 80 -10.42 19.44 8.97
CA ALA A 80 -11.63 19.27 9.77
C ALA A 80 -12.82 20.10 9.28
N ASP A 81 -12.57 21.30 8.73
CA ASP A 81 -13.61 22.21 8.25
C ASP A 81 -13.49 22.46 6.73
N PRO A 82 -14.25 21.72 5.89
CA PRO A 82 -14.24 21.88 4.43
C PRO A 82 -14.65 23.30 3.98
N SER A 83 -15.45 24.00 4.80
CA SER A 83 -15.96 25.35 4.54
C SER A 83 -14.89 26.44 4.70
N LEU A 84 -13.82 26.18 5.46
CA LEU A 84 -12.67 27.09 5.60
C LEU A 84 -11.81 27.08 4.32
N GLY A 85 -11.86 25.97 3.58
CA GLY A 85 -11.33 25.81 2.22
C GLY A 85 -11.73 26.93 1.28
N GLN A 86 -13.04 27.19 1.24
CA GLN A 86 -13.70 28.16 0.37
C GLN A 86 -13.41 29.61 0.78
N LYS A 87 -13.43 29.92 2.08
CA LYS A 87 -13.20 31.30 2.58
C LYS A 87 -11.79 31.83 2.35
N ILE A 88 -10.77 30.97 2.49
CA ILE A 88 -9.38 31.39 2.25
C ILE A 88 -9.12 31.63 0.75
N ALA A 89 -9.78 30.87 -0.13
CA ALA A 89 -9.68 31.06 -1.58
C ALA A 89 -10.33 32.38 -2.03
N SER A 90 -11.43 32.80 -1.38
CA SER A 90 -12.05 34.09 -1.65
C SER A 90 -11.22 35.28 -1.14
N ASP A 91 -10.53 35.13 -0.01
CA ASP A 91 -9.71 36.21 0.58
C ASP A 91 -8.37 36.44 -0.14
N LEU A 92 -7.81 35.44 -0.83
CA LEU A 92 -6.55 35.56 -1.58
C LEU A 92 -6.71 35.97 -3.05
N ASN A 93 -7.94 36.21 -3.53
CA ASN A 93 -8.25 36.70 -4.89
C ASN A 93 -7.51 35.95 -6.02
N LEU A 94 -7.22 34.65 -5.82
CA LEU A 94 -6.63 33.79 -6.84
C LEU A 94 -7.76 33.30 -7.74
N ARG A 95 -7.88 33.89 -8.94
CA ARG A 95 -8.80 33.39 -9.96
C ARG A 95 -8.43 31.95 -10.31
N PRO A 96 -9.40 31.03 -10.40
CA PRO A 96 -9.13 29.69 -10.90
C PRO A 96 -8.76 29.81 -12.38
N SER A 97 -7.49 29.56 -12.72
CA SER A 97 -7.08 29.28 -14.10
C SER A 97 -7.55 27.86 -14.42
N ILE A 98 -8.38 27.76 -15.46
CA ILE A 98 -8.74 26.52 -16.15
C ILE A 98 -7.46 25.78 -16.58
#